data_AF-A0A9E1Z5V6-F1
#
_entry.id   AF-A0A9E1Z5V6-F1
#
_cell.length_a   1.000
_cell.length_b   1.000
_cell.length_c   1.000
_cell.angle_alpha   90.00
_cell.angle_beta   90.00
_cell.angle_gamma   90.00
#
_symmetry.space_group_name_H-M   'P 1'
#
loop_
_entity.id
_entity.type
_entity.pdbx_description
1 polymer ?
#
loop_
_entity_poly.entity_id
_entity_poly.type
_entity_poly.pdbx_seq_one_letter_code
_entity_poly.pdbx_strand_id
1 'polypeptide(L)'
;MKRKLSGDGKLFCVSLPGRGCYDFVSVKLISRLILYPLCLYVAIWCWGGFRDGYENMQLDRFNVELAEGEGMPVAVGGAAKRPSTNAPPAELDKSPPAKTERPLRGGKTNEAGIAGQIEPSEKKGGMMVYFSGMLGALLVFALLVARDLGHVIGERVGGNYVTKSEKSQKADMYEEAEAIWADGAYVDAIDSFREYIKVYPGEYHAYKRIAEIYENDLGSFRAAALEYEEMLEMKTPPTRWGWTAIHLCNLYSGKLDDPDRALALLKRVASECSDTTAGQKARDRLAKIDAG
;
A
#
# COMPACT_ATOMS: atom_id res chain seq x y z
N MET A 1 -37.47 -11.28 -32.17
CA MET A 1 -36.01 -11.35 -32.45
C MET A 1 -35.49 -12.72 -32.01
N LYS A 2 -34.55 -13.33 -32.74
CA LYS A 2 -33.84 -14.55 -32.30
C LYS A 2 -32.64 -14.16 -31.42
N ARG A 3 -32.48 -14.76 -30.24
CA ARG A 3 -31.18 -14.76 -29.53
C ARG A 3 -30.38 -15.97 -30.00
N LYS A 4 -29.09 -15.79 -30.32
CA LYS A 4 -28.14 -16.91 -30.46
C LYS A 4 -27.57 -17.26 -29.08
N LEU A 5 -27.40 -18.54 -28.81
CA LEU A 5 -26.50 -19.05 -27.77
C LEU A 5 -25.16 -19.40 -28.42
N SER A 6 -24.07 -18.85 -27.89
CA SER A 6 -22.68 -19.28 -28.10
C SER A 6 -21.80 -18.46 -27.13
N GLY A 7 -20.80 -19.02 -26.43
CA GLY A 7 -20.34 -20.41 -26.43
C GLY A 7 -19.60 -20.77 -25.14
N ASP A 8 -19.08 -21.99 -25.06
CA ASP A 8 -18.56 -22.61 -23.83
C ASP A 8 -17.38 -21.88 -23.16
N GLY A 9 -17.48 -21.74 -21.83
CA GLY A 9 -16.37 -21.47 -20.91
C GLY A 9 -16.31 -22.53 -19.81
N LYS A 10 -16.10 -23.80 -20.18
CA LYS A 10 -16.13 -24.94 -19.24
C LYS A 10 -14.92 -24.96 -18.29
N LEU A 11 -15.05 -24.32 -17.14
CA LEU A 11 -14.22 -24.60 -15.97
C LEU A 11 -14.60 -25.96 -15.37
N PHE A 12 -13.61 -26.87 -15.29
CA PHE A 12 -13.78 -28.19 -14.68
C PHE A 12 -13.79 -28.08 -13.15
N CYS A 13 -14.97 -27.93 -12.55
CA CYS A 13 -15.14 -28.11 -11.11
C CYS A 13 -15.14 -29.60 -10.76
N VAL A 14 -13.96 -30.18 -10.51
CA VAL A 14 -13.81 -31.51 -9.93
C VAL A 14 -14.19 -31.43 -8.45
N SER A 15 -15.46 -31.75 -8.14
CA SER A 15 -15.94 -31.78 -6.75
C SER A 15 -15.48 -33.07 -6.06
N LEU A 16 -14.53 -32.94 -5.13
CA LEU A 16 -14.15 -34.00 -4.20
C LEU A 16 -14.86 -33.76 -2.85
N PRO A 17 -15.69 -34.69 -2.35
CA PRO A 17 -16.38 -34.50 -1.08
C PRO A 17 -15.44 -34.72 0.11
N GLY A 18 -15.60 -33.90 1.16
CA GLY A 18 -15.13 -34.27 2.51
C GLY A 18 -13.74 -33.79 2.96
N ARG A 19 -13.22 -32.68 2.43
CA ARG A 19 -12.22 -31.86 3.16
C ARG A 19 -12.63 -30.40 3.16
N GLY A 20 -12.43 -29.73 4.29
CA GLY A 20 -12.90 -28.36 4.51
C GLY A 20 -12.22 -27.34 3.60
N CYS A 21 -12.89 -26.21 3.38
CA CYS A 21 -12.31 -25.05 2.75
C CYS A 21 -11.10 -24.58 3.57
N TYR A 22 -9.90 -24.74 3.01
CA TYR A 22 -8.81 -23.85 3.36
C TYR A 22 -9.10 -22.53 2.66
N ASP A 23 -9.53 -21.54 3.43
CA ASP A 23 -9.91 -20.23 2.89
C ASP A 23 -8.80 -19.58 2.08
N PHE A 24 -9.17 -18.64 1.22
CA PHE A 24 -8.21 -17.84 0.43
C PHE A 24 -7.23 -17.03 1.30
N VAL A 25 -7.49 -16.96 2.61
CA VAL A 25 -6.55 -16.62 3.67
C VAL A 25 -5.44 -17.66 3.76
N SER A 26 -4.47 -17.60 2.83
CA SER A 26 -3.04 -17.48 3.21
C SER A 26 -2.02 -17.53 2.07
N VAL A 27 -2.35 -17.65 0.77
CA VAL A 27 -1.29 -17.73 -0.28
C VAL A 27 -0.33 -16.51 -0.23
N LYS A 28 -0.85 -15.30 0.00
CA LYS A 28 -0.03 -14.10 0.25
C LYS A 28 0.69 -14.10 1.61
N LEU A 29 0.10 -14.72 2.63
CA LEU A 29 0.58 -14.72 4.02
C LEU A 29 1.69 -15.77 4.24
N ILE A 30 1.52 -16.98 3.71
CA ILE A 30 2.55 -18.03 3.62
C ILE A 30 3.71 -17.56 2.74
N SER A 31 3.43 -16.92 1.59
CA SER A 31 4.49 -16.33 0.74
C SER A 31 5.33 -15.31 1.52
N ARG A 32 4.71 -14.40 2.28
CA ARG A 32 5.41 -13.48 3.21
C ARG A 32 6.20 -14.24 4.28
N LEU A 33 5.57 -15.19 4.98
CA LEU A 33 6.18 -15.99 6.04
C LEU A 33 7.38 -16.84 5.58
N ILE A 34 7.48 -17.17 4.29
CA ILE A 34 8.64 -17.86 3.71
C ILE A 34 9.66 -16.86 3.17
N LEU A 35 9.22 -15.78 2.50
CA LEU A 35 10.11 -14.81 1.85
C LEU A 35 10.92 -13.99 2.85
N TYR A 36 10.32 -13.52 3.95
CA TYR A 36 11.03 -12.75 4.98
C TYR A 36 12.21 -13.50 5.62
N PRO A 37 12.05 -14.73 6.16
CA PRO A 37 13.19 -15.48 6.69
C PRO A 37 14.17 -15.93 5.60
N LEU A 38 13.73 -16.14 4.35
CA LEU A 38 14.64 -16.46 3.24
C LEU A 38 15.55 -15.26 2.88
N CYS A 39 15.00 -14.05 2.77
CA CYS A 39 15.81 -12.83 2.59
C CYS A 39 16.77 -12.59 3.76
N LEU A 40 16.32 -12.82 5.00
CA LEU A 40 17.13 -12.64 6.20
C LEU A 40 18.24 -13.70 6.31
N TYR A 41 17.97 -14.96 5.95
CA TYR A 41 18.96 -16.03 5.85
C TYR A 41 20.04 -15.70 4.80
N VAL A 42 19.64 -15.25 3.61
CA VAL A 42 20.58 -14.81 2.55
C VAL A 42 21.44 -13.64 3.03
N ALA A 43 20.86 -12.66 3.74
CA ALA A 43 21.61 -11.55 4.30
C ALA A 43 22.66 -12.00 5.35
N ILE A 44 22.29 -12.92 6.26
CA ILE A 44 23.22 -13.50 7.25
C ILE A 44 24.32 -14.33 6.57
N TRP A 45 23.98 -15.11 5.54
CA TRP A 45 24.96 -15.93 4.81
C TRP A 45 25.96 -15.08 4.01
N CYS A 46 25.48 -14.05 3.31
CA CYS A 46 26.35 -13.06 2.65
C CYS A 46 27.21 -12.28 3.65
N TRP A 47 26.69 -11.95 4.84
CA TRP A 47 27.46 -11.32 5.91
C TRP A 47 28.59 -12.23 6.41
N GLY A 48 28.34 -13.54 6.57
CA GLY A 48 29.37 -14.53 6.88
C GLY A 48 30.48 -14.55 5.84
N GLY A 49 30.14 -14.81 4.56
CA GLY A 49 31.13 -14.84 3.48
C GLY A 49 31.89 -13.52 3.27
N PHE A 50 31.26 -12.37 3.51
CA PHE A 50 31.93 -11.07 3.53
C PHE A 50 32.88 -10.92 4.72
N ARG A 51 32.45 -11.29 5.93
CA ARG A 51 33.27 -11.25 7.15
C ARG A 51 34.50 -12.13 7.01
N ASP A 52 34.33 -13.38 6.59
CA ASP A 52 35.42 -14.33 6.41
C ASP A 52 36.41 -13.80 5.36
N GLY A 53 35.93 -13.23 4.25
CA GLY A 53 36.78 -12.57 3.25
C GLY A 53 37.54 -11.35 3.80
N TYR A 54 36.90 -10.56 4.66
CA TYR A 54 37.50 -9.37 5.29
C TYR A 54 38.55 -9.73 6.35
N GLU A 55 38.28 -10.71 7.22
CA GLU A 55 39.22 -11.18 8.23
C GLU A 55 40.45 -11.86 7.58
N ASN A 56 40.26 -12.65 6.52
CA ASN A 56 41.38 -13.17 5.73
C ASN A 56 42.20 -12.04 5.07
N MET A 57 41.57 -10.98 4.57
CA MET A 57 42.28 -9.84 3.97
C MET A 57 43.02 -8.96 5.01
N GLN A 58 42.55 -8.92 6.25
CA GLN A 58 43.29 -8.34 7.39
C GLN A 58 44.51 -9.22 7.74
N LEU A 59 44.33 -10.54 7.86
CA LEU A 59 45.41 -11.48 8.16
C LEU A 59 46.50 -11.51 7.08
N ASP A 60 46.12 -11.49 5.79
CA ASP A 60 47.07 -11.35 4.68
C ASP A 60 47.90 -10.07 4.81
N ARG A 61 47.30 -8.94 5.23
CA ARG A 61 48.02 -7.67 5.42
C ARG A 61 49.01 -7.74 6.58
N PHE A 62 48.58 -8.21 7.75
CA PHE A 62 49.46 -8.31 8.92
C PHE A 62 50.61 -9.30 8.70
N ASN A 63 50.39 -10.38 7.94
CA ASN A 63 51.47 -11.29 7.54
C ASN A 63 52.49 -10.65 6.60
N VAL A 64 52.07 -9.75 5.70
CA VAL A 64 53.00 -8.98 4.84
C VAL A 64 53.81 -7.98 5.67
N GLU A 65 53.20 -7.26 6.60
CA GLU A 65 53.91 -6.33 7.52
C GLU A 65 54.90 -7.06 8.45
N LEU A 66 54.63 -8.32 8.82
CA LEU A 66 55.58 -9.19 9.53
C LEU A 66 56.69 -9.75 8.62
N ALA A 67 56.39 -10.06 7.36
CA ALA A 67 57.35 -10.62 6.41
C ALA A 67 58.44 -9.61 5.97
N GLU A 68 58.15 -8.31 6.00
CA GLU A 68 59.18 -7.26 5.81
C GLU A 68 60.09 -7.08 7.06
N GLY A 69 59.80 -7.76 8.17
CA GLY A 69 60.49 -7.58 9.46
C GLY A 69 61.67 -8.51 9.76
N GLU A 70 61.75 -9.72 9.17
CA GLU A 70 62.79 -10.71 9.51
C GLU A 70 63.77 -11.01 8.36
N GLY A 71 65.00 -10.49 8.49
CA GLY A 71 65.99 -10.39 7.40
C GLY A 71 67.43 -10.84 7.71
N MET A 72 67.62 -11.86 8.55
CA MET A 72 68.91 -12.60 8.76
C MET A 72 70.08 -11.83 9.45
N PRO A 73 71.15 -12.54 9.95
CA PRO A 73 71.80 -12.14 11.22
C PRO A 73 73.29 -11.75 11.20
N VAL A 74 73.67 -11.02 12.26
CA VAL A 74 74.93 -11.03 13.07
C VAL A 74 76.26 -11.35 12.38
N ALA A 75 77.17 -10.35 12.36
CA ALA A 75 78.63 -10.57 12.42
C ALA A 75 79.39 -9.44 13.16
N VAL A 76 79.85 -9.76 14.38
CA VAL A 76 81.02 -9.22 15.13
C VAL A 76 81.48 -7.75 14.92
N GLY A 77 81.40 -6.96 16.02
CA GLY A 77 82.57 -6.20 16.51
C GLY A 77 82.52 -4.67 16.49
N GLY A 78 83.16 -4.06 17.51
CA GLY A 78 83.45 -2.61 17.58
C GLY A 78 82.59 -1.84 18.59
N ALA A 79 83.23 -1.26 19.62
CA ALA A 79 82.57 -0.43 20.63
C ALA A 79 83.06 1.03 20.53
N ALA A 80 82.17 2.01 20.76
CA ALA A 80 82.36 3.15 21.68
C ALA A 80 81.45 4.38 21.41
N LYS A 81 81.01 5.01 22.52
CA LYS A 81 80.77 6.46 22.71
C LYS A 81 79.72 7.23 21.84
N ARG A 82 78.54 7.37 22.45
CA ARG A 82 77.75 8.63 22.62
C ARG A 82 78.61 9.83 23.13
N PRO A 83 78.12 11.10 23.19
CA PRO A 83 76.86 11.70 22.67
C PRO A 83 77.04 13.11 22.02
N SER A 84 75.95 13.90 21.96
CA SER A 84 75.85 15.38 21.88
C SER A 84 75.65 15.97 20.48
N THR A 85 74.44 16.41 20.08
CA THR A 85 73.64 17.58 20.53
C THR A 85 74.21 18.94 20.06
N ASN A 86 73.49 19.63 19.17
CA ASN A 86 73.09 21.04 19.31
C ASN A 86 72.06 21.46 18.22
N ALA A 87 71.38 22.59 18.43
CA ALA A 87 70.19 23.05 17.69
C ALA A 87 70.50 24.28 16.77
N PRO A 88 69.56 24.76 15.92
CA PRO A 88 69.81 25.79 14.88
C PRO A 88 69.65 27.23 15.43
N PRO A 89 69.82 28.29 14.60
CA PRO A 89 68.63 28.86 13.91
C PRO A 89 68.89 29.62 12.57
N ALA A 90 67.79 29.96 11.86
CA ALA A 90 67.58 31.17 11.01
C ALA A 90 68.45 31.38 9.72
N GLU A 91 68.06 32.13 8.66
CA GLU A 91 66.80 32.82 8.29
C GLU A 91 66.72 33.15 6.78
N LEU A 92 65.67 33.90 6.36
CA LEU A 92 65.60 34.82 5.20
C LEU A 92 65.48 34.28 3.74
N ASP A 93 64.24 33.94 3.37
CA ASP A 93 63.41 34.72 2.41
C ASP A 93 64.01 35.26 1.08
N LYS A 94 63.56 34.72 -0.08
CA LYS A 94 62.84 35.44 -1.17
C LYS A 94 62.42 34.56 -2.38
N SER A 95 61.45 35.04 -3.16
CA SER A 95 60.88 34.40 -4.37
C SER A 95 60.22 35.42 -5.31
N PRO A 96 59.80 35.09 -6.56
CA PRO A 96 60.04 33.86 -7.35
C PRO A 96 61.02 34.13 -8.54
N PRO A 97 60.69 34.40 -9.86
CA PRO A 97 59.44 34.40 -10.63
C PRO A 97 59.47 33.59 -11.98
N ALA A 98 58.91 32.37 -11.97
CA ALA A 98 58.08 31.72 -13.02
C ALA A 98 58.47 31.66 -14.54
N LYS A 99 58.11 30.50 -15.15
CA LYS A 99 57.95 30.17 -16.60
C LYS A 99 59.21 30.03 -17.47
N THR A 100 59.21 29.32 -18.60
CA THR A 100 58.48 28.10 -19.07
C THR A 100 59.11 27.71 -20.41
N GLU A 101 59.64 26.50 -20.60
CA GLU A 101 59.81 25.96 -21.96
C GLU A 101 59.95 24.42 -22.06
N ARG A 102 59.43 23.91 -23.18
CA ARG A 102 59.52 22.58 -23.83
C ARG A 102 59.36 22.91 -25.33
N PRO A 103 59.85 22.13 -26.33
CA PRO A 103 59.82 20.66 -26.34
C PRO A 103 60.91 19.93 -27.18
N LEU A 104 60.77 18.59 -27.35
CA LEU A 104 61.05 17.79 -28.58
C LEU A 104 62.52 17.76 -29.15
N ARG A 105 63.10 16.66 -29.66
CA ARG A 105 62.57 15.39 -30.22
C ARG A 105 63.72 14.39 -30.50
N GLY A 106 63.44 13.08 -30.42
CA GLY A 106 64.15 12.03 -31.18
C GLY A 106 64.85 10.94 -30.34
N GLY A 107 64.72 9.65 -30.63
CA GLY A 107 63.68 8.98 -31.44
C GLY A 107 64.06 7.62 -32.03
N LYS A 108 63.07 6.69 -32.05
CA LYS A 108 63.04 5.39 -32.79
C LYS A 108 63.95 4.27 -32.24
N THR A 109 63.63 2.97 -32.34
CA THR A 109 62.50 2.28 -33.03
C THR A 109 62.19 0.91 -32.38
N ASN A 110 60.91 0.50 -32.38
CA ASN A 110 60.36 -0.87 -32.53
C ASN A 110 60.64 -1.93 -31.41
N GLU A 111 59.61 -2.49 -30.75
CA GLU A 111 58.79 -3.69 -31.11
C GLU A 111 59.55 -5.03 -31.06
N ALA A 112 58.98 -6.15 -30.58
CA ALA A 112 57.82 -6.39 -29.71
C ALA A 112 57.95 -7.82 -29.14
N GLY A 113 57.50 -8.08 -27.90
CA GLY A 113 57.60 -9.41 -27.28
C GLY A 113 56.70 -9.56 -26.05
N ILE A 114 55.85 -10.59 -26.05
CA ILE A 114 54.85 -10.86 -25.00
C ILE A 114 55.38 -11.94 -24.05
N ALA A 115 55.47 -11.63 -22.75
CA ALA A 115 55.17 -12.50 -21.60
C ALA A 115 55.67 -11.83 -20.31
N GLY A 116 54.80 -11.65 -19.30
CA GLY A 116 55.17 -10.92 -18.08
C GLY A 116 54.01 -10.74 -17.10
N GLN A 117 53.38 -11.85 -16.70
CA GLN A 117 52.44 -12.02 -15.59
C GLN A 117 51.75 -10.75 -15.02
N ILE A 118 50.51 -10.51 -15.48
CA ILE A 118 49.51 -9.90 -14.60
C ILE A 118 48.99 -11.02 -13.72
N GLU A 119 49.51 -11.13 -12.49
CA GLU A 119 48.98 -12.03 -11.48
C GLU A 119 47.53 -11.63 -11.13
N PRO A 120 46.53 -12.51 -11.34
CA PRO A 120 45.16 -12.23 -10.94
C PRO A 120 45.05 -12.33 -9.42
N SER A 121 44.72 -11.24 -8.73
CA SER A 121 44.47 -11.28 -7.27
C SER A 121 43.11 -11.93 -6.96
N GLU A 122 43.01 -13.26 -7.12
CA GLU A 122 41.75 -14.02 -7.14
C GLU A 122 40.85 -13.76 -5.93
N LYS A 123 41.43 -13.54 -4.74
CA LYS A 123 40.71 -13.23 -3.49
C LYS A 123 39.78 -12.00 -3.58
N LYS A 124 40.03 -11.02 -4.47
CA LYS A 124 39.21 -9.79 -4.54
C LYS A 124 37.84 -9.95 -5.20
N GLY A 125 37.63 -10.95 -6.05
CA GLY A 125 36.38 -11.12 -6.80
C GLY A 125 35.18 -11.43 -5.88
N GLY A 126 35.33 -12.43 -5.00
CA GLY A 126 34.25 -12.90 -4.13
C GLY A 126 33.74 -11.85 -3.15
N MET A 127 34.64 -11.06 -2.54
CA MET A 127 34.28 -10.03 -1.56
C MET A 127 33.31 -8.98 -2.14
N MET A 128 33.50 -8.58 -3.40
CA MET A 128 32.61 -7.63 -4.08
C MET A 128 31.23 -8.24 -4.38
N VAL A 129 31.18 -9.54 -4.68
CA VAL A 129 29.92 -10.28 -4.90
C VAL A 129 29.12 -10.39 -3.60
N TYR A 130 29.75 -10.75 -2.47
CA TYR A 130 29.06 -10.81 -1.18
C TYR A 130 28.52 -9.46 -0.73
N PHE A 131 29.31 -8.38 -0.90
CA PHE A 131 28.85 -7.02 -0.59
C PHE A 131 27.68 -6.58 -1.48
N SER A 132 27.75 -6.86 -2.78
CA SER A 132 26.66 -6.57 -3.74
C SER A 132 25.39 -7.35 -3.41
N GLY A 133 25.51 -8.65 -3.11
CA GLY A 133 24.40 -9.51 -2.70
C GLY A 133 23.75 -9.07 -1.40
N MET A 134 24.54 -8.68 -0.39
CA MET A 134 24.05 -8.10 0.86
C MET A 134 23.28 -6.79 0.62
N LEU A 135 23.84 -5.86 -0.16
CA LEU A 135 23.19 -4.58 -0.48
C LEU A 135 21.88 -4.79 -1.25
N GLY A 136 21.87 -5.70 -2.23
CA GLY A 136 20.67 -6.09 -2.96
C GLY A 136 19.59 -6.69 -2.06
N ALA A 137 19.97 -7.60 -1.15
CA ALA A 137 19.05 -8.20 -0.19
C ALA A 137 18.45 -7.16 0.78
N LEU A 138 19.27 -6.21 1.27
CA LEU A 138 18.81 -5.12 2.13
C LEU A 138 17.87 -4.16 1.40
N LEU A 139 18.14 -3.82 0.13
CA LEU A 139 17.25 -2.98 -0.68
C LEU A 139 15.91 -3.67 -0.98
N VAL A 140 15.92 -4.96 -1.33
CA VAL A 140 14.69 -5.75 -1.55
C VAL A 140 13.90 -5.87 -0.24
N PHE A 141 14.57 -6.14 0.88
CA PHE A 141 13.94 -6.18 2.20
C PHE A 141 13.31 -4.83 2.58
N ALA A 142 14.04 -3.72 2.37
CA ALA A 142 13.52 -2.37 2.62
C ALA A 142 12.29 -2.03 1.75
N LEU A 143 12.27 -2.45 0.48
CA LEU A 143 11.11 -2.26 -0.41
C LEU A 143 9.91 -3.14 -0.01
N LEU A 144 10.14 -4.38 0.42
CA LEU A 144 9.10 -5.26 0.95
C LEU A 144 8.51 -4.72 2.26
N VAL A 145 9.37 -4.25 3.18
CA VAL A 145 8.96 -3.60 4.42
C VAL A 145 8.19 -2.31 4.12
N ALA A 146 8.69 -1.44 3.23
CA ALA A 146 8.00 -0.20 2.87
C ALA A 146 6.63 -0.45 2.20
N ARG A 147 6.50 -1.51 1.39
CA ARG A 147 5.23 -1.92 0.79
C ARG A 147 4.21 -2.38 1.85
N ASP A 148 4.63 -3.26 2.76
CA ASP A 148 3.70 -3.89 3.70
C ASP A 148 3.41 -3.01 4.93
N LEU A 149 4.37 -2.19 5.38
CA LEU A 149 4.08 -1.09 6.32
C LEU A 149 3.30 0.04 5.66
N GLY A 150 3.42 0.24 4.34
CA GLY A 150 2.68 1.29 3.62
C GLY A 150 1.16 1.19 3.81
N HIS A 151 0.62 -0.03 3.83
CA HIS A 151 -0.78 -0.28 4.16
C HIS A 151 -1.07 -0.01 5.66
N VAL A 152 -0.31 -0.65 6.57
CA VAL A 152 -0.58 -0.61 8.03
C VAL A 152 -0.33 0.76 8.68
N ILE A 153 0.60 1.56 8.13
CA ILE A 153 0.92 2.91 8.62
C ILE A 153 0.08 3.98 7.91
N GLY A 154 -0.35 3.76 6.67
CA GLY A 154 -1.28 4.65 5.96
C GLY A 154 -2.57 4.86 6.76
N GLU A 155 -3.16 3.77 7.25
CA GLU A 155 -4.37 3.76 8.08
C GLU A 155 -4.20 4.45 9.45
N ARG A 156 -2.99 4.49 10.02
CA ARG A 156 -2.74 4.99 11.40
C ARG A 156 -2.02 6.33 11.52
N VAL A 157 -1.36 6.81 10.47
CA VAL A 157 -0.60 8.08 10.49
C VAL A 157 -1.15 9.09 9.48
N GLY A 158 -1.86 8.64 8.43
CA GLY A 158 -2.48 9.53 7.44
C GLY A 158 -3.61 10.42 8.00
N GLY A 159 -4.28 10.00 9.08
CA GLY A 159 -5.50 10.65 9.58
C GLY A 159 -5.31 12.02 10.26
N ASN A 160 -4.11 12.36 10.74
CA ASN A 160 -3.94 13.44 11.73
C ASN A 160 -3.18 14.70 11.27
N TYR A 161 -2.63 14.74 10.05
CA TYR A 161 -1.80 15.86 9.57
C TYR A 161 -2.29 16.56 8.30
N VAL A 162 -3.38 16.09 7.69
CA VAL A 162 -4.19 16.88 6.76
C VAL A 162 -5.58 16.97 7.36
N THR A 163 -5.92 18.13 7.93
CA THR A 163 -7.29 18.44 8.33
C THR A 163 -8.13 18.59 7.05
N LYS A 164 -8.63 17.47 6.54
CA LYS A 164 -9.59 17.44 5.43
C LYS A 164 -10.75 18.37 5.78
N SER A 165 -11.20 19.17 4.82
CA SER A 165 -12.41 19.95 5.03
C SER A 165 -13.60 19.02 5.26
N GLU A 166 -14.57 19.43 6.07
CA GLU A 166 -15.78 18.62 6.37
C GLU A 166 -16.46 18.12 5.09
N LYS A 167 -16.44 18.92 4.02
CA LYS A 167 -16.96 18.57 2.69
C LYS A 167 -16.19 17.45 2.00
N SER A 168 -14.87 17.40 2.18
CA SER A 168 -14.03 16.29 1.68
C SER A 168 -14.28 15.04 2.50
N GLN A 169 -14.22 15.12 3.83
CA GLN A 169 -14.50 13.97 4.70
C GLN A 169 -15.90 13.37 4.44
N LYS A 170 -16.91 14.23 4.24
CA LYS A 170 -18.26 13.83 3.85
C LYS A 170 -18.35 13.21 2.45
N ALA A 171 -17.52 13.63 1.50
CA ALA A 171 -17.45 12.96 0.19
C ALA A 171 -16.79 11.59 0.35
N ASP A 172 -15.59 11.56 0.94
CA ASP A 172 -14.77 10.35 1.13
C ASP A 172 -15.55 9.22 1.83
N MET A 173 -16.21 9.53 2.97
CA MET A 173 -16.98 8.52 3.72
C MET A 173 -18.23 8.02 2.97
N TYR A 174 -18.82 8.84 2.10
CA TYR A 174 -19.96 8.42 1.28
C TYR A 174 -19.50 7.55 0.10
N GLU A 175 -18.40 7.93 -0.55
CA GLU A 175 -17.78 7.17 -1.65
C GLU A 175 -17.23 5.82 -1.16
N GLU A 176 -16.69 5.75 0.06
CA GLU A 176 -16.29 4.50 0.72
C GLU A 176 -17.47 3.55 0.95
N ALA A 177 -18.60 4.05 1.48
CA ALA A 177 -19.81 3.25 1.66
C ALA A 177 -20.42 2.77 0.33
N GLU A 178 -20.43 3.61 -0.72
CA GLU A 178 -20.84 3.22 -2.08
C GLU A 178 -19.89 2.19 -2.71
N ALA A 179 -18.58 2.25 -2.42
CA ALA A 179 -17.59 1.28 -2.89
C ALA A 179 -17.79 -0.10 -2.23
N ILE A 180 -18.04 -0.14 -0.92
CA ILE A 180 -18.35 -1.38 -0.19
C ILE A 180 -19.67 -1.99 -0.74
N TRP A 181 -20.66 -1.16 -1.06
CA TRP A 181 -21.88 -1.62 -1.75
C TRP A 181 -21.60 -2.19 -3.14
N ALA A 182 -20.73 -1.55 -3.93
CA ALA A 182 -20.39 -1.97 -5.29
C ALA A 182 -19.63 -3.31 -5.34
N ASP A 183 -18.87 -3.65 -4.29
CA ASP A 183 -18.24 -4.97 -4.10
C ASP A 183 -19.24 -6.06 -3.64
N GLY A 184 -20.51 -5.70 -3.40
CA GLY A 184 -21.58 -6.61 -2.97
C GLY A 184 -21.61 -6.89 -1.46
N ALA A 185 -20.81 -6.18 -0.67
CA ALA A 185 -20.73 -6.31 0.78
C ALA A 185 -21.87 -5.52 1.47
N TYR A 186 -23.12 -5.88 1.17
CA TYR A 186 -24.31 -5.09 1.47
C TYR A 186 -24.52 -4.75 2.96
N VAL A 187 -24.15 -5.64 3.87
CA VAL A 187 -24.27 -5.41 5.33
C VAL A 187 -23.21 -4.42 5.79
N ASP A 188 -21.95 -4.62 5.38
CA ASP A 188 -20.83 -3.73 5.70
C ASP A 188 -21.05 -2.32 5.10
N ALA A 189 -21.70 -2.24 3.92
CA ALA A 189 -22.11 -0.98 3.32
C ALA A 189 -23.18 -0.27 4.14
N ILE A 190 -24.18 -0.99 4.66
CA ILE A 190 -25.20 -0.43 5.57
C ILE A 190 -24.54 0.09 6.85
N ASP A 191 -23.62 -0.66 7.46
CA ASP A 191 -22.90 -0.21 8.66
C ASP A 191 -22.02 1.02 8.38
N SER A 192 -21.39 1.09 7.20
CA SER A 192 -20.65 2.29 6.75
C SER A 192 -21.57 3.50 6.55
N PHE A 193 -22.73 3.34 5.91
CA PHE A 193 -23.74 4.41 5.82
C PHE A 193 -24.33 4.78 7.20
N ARG A 194 -24.39 3.85 8.16
CA ARG A 194 -24.78 4.17 9.55
C ARG A 194 -23.71 4.99 10.26
N GLU A 195 -22.42 4.67 10.09
CA GLU A 195 -21.33 5.49 10.64
C GLU A 195 -21.33 6.89 10.03
N TYR A 196 -21.52 7.00 8.71
CA TYR A 196 -21.73 8.25 8.02
C TYR A 196 -22.87 9.09 8.61
N ILE A 197 -24.03 8.48 8.89
CA ILE A 197 -25.19 9.14 9.49
C ILE A 197 -24.92 9.63 10.93
N LYS A 198 -24.07 8.94 11.72
CA LYS A 198 -23.67 9.41 13.06
C LYS A 198 -22.87 10.71 12.99
N VAL A 199 -22.01 10.85 11.98
CA VAL A 199 -21.19 12.06 11.76
C VAL A 199 -22.00 13.18 11.09
N TYR A 200 -22.87 12.83 10.14
CA TYR A 200 -23.69 13.76 9.36
C TYR A 200 -25.20 13.47 9.52
N PRO A 201 -25.78 13.76 10.69
CA PRO A 201 -27.21 13.56 10.92
C PRO A 201 -28.05 14.49 10.03
N GLY A 202 -29.15 13.97 9.49
CA GLY A 202 -30.03 14.68 8.55
C GLY A 202 -29.73 14.45 7.07
N GLU A 203 -28.68 13.70 6.72
CA GLU A 203 -28.33 13.38 5.33
C GLU A 203 -29.25 12.34 4.70
N TYR A 204 -30.41 12.80 4.23
CA TYR A 204 -31.47 12.05 3.54
C TYR A 204 -30.96 11.03 2.50
N HIS A 205 -29.86 11.31 1.82
CA HIS A 205 -29.31 10.43 0.78
C HIS A 205 -28.76 9.11 1.36
N ALA A 206 -28.12 9.13 2.53
CA ALA A 206 -27.62 7.91 3.17
C ALA A 206 -28.76 7.03 3.72
N TYR A 207 -29.78 7.64 4.35
CA TYR A 207 -30.99 6.91 4.77
C TYR A 207 -31.69 6.25 3.56
N LYS A 208 -31.88 7.01 2.47
CA LYS A 208 -32.42 6.47 1.22
C LYS A 208 -31.59 5.30 0.69
N ARG A 209 -30.27 5.36 0.82
CA ARG A 209 -29.36 4.32 0.33
C ARG A 209 -29.48 3.03 1.14
N ILE A 210 -29.51 3.12 2.48
CA ILE A 210 -29.76 1.97 3.37
C ILE A 210 -31.12 1.33 3.04
N ALA A 211 -32.16 2.14 2.86
CA ALA A 211 -33.49 1.65 2.47
C ALA A 211 -33.47 0.90 1.12
N GLU A 212 -32.77 1.44 0.12
CA GLU A 212 -32.62 0.81 -1.20
C GLU A 212 -31.81 -0.49 -1.15
N ILE A 213 -30.80 -0.60 -0.30
CA ILE A 213 -30.03 -1.86 -0.10
C ILE A 213 -30.93 -2.93 0.55
N TYR A 214 -31.69 -2.56 1.57
CA TYR A 214 -32.66 -3.48 2.18
C TYR A 214 -33.74 -3.94 1.17
N GLU A 215 -34.25 -3.06 0.31
CA GLU A 215 -35.31 -3.41 -0.65
C GLU A 215 -34.79 -4.25 -1.85
N ASN A 216 -33.70 -3.82 -2.48
CA ASN A 216 -33.27 -4.35 -3.77
C ASN A 216 -32.23 -5.47 -3.65
N ASP A 217 -31.24 -5.29 -2.77
CA ASP A 217 -30.10 -6.21 -2.66
C ASP A 217 -30.36 -7.33 -1.65
N LEU A 218 -30.96 -7.00 -0.49
CA LEU A 218 -31.24 -7.95 0.60
C LEU A 218 -32.68 -8.51 0.60
N GLY A 219 -33.61 -7.90 -0.14
CA GLY A 219 -35.03 -8.30 -0.14
C GLY A 219 -35.76 -8.18 1.20
N SER A 220 -35.16 -7.47 2.16
CA SER A 220 -35.69 -7.25 3.52
C SER A 220 -36.68 -6.09 3.54
N PHE A 221 -37.83 -6.28 2.88
CA PHE A 221 -38.87 -5.25 2.71
C PHE A 221 -39.34 -4.61 4.03
N ARG A 222 -39.30 -5.36 5.15
CA ARG A 222 -39.64 -4.82 6.47
C ARG A 222 -38.56 -3.90 7.04
N ALA A 223 -37.28 -4.16 6.78
CA ALA A 223 -36.20 -3.26 7.17
C ALA A 223 -36.23 -1.99 6.30
N ALA A 224 -36.38 -2.15 4.98
CA ALA A 224 -36.54 -1.02 4.06
C ALA A 224 -37.70 -0.09 4.45
N ALA A 225 -38.84 -0.66 4.90
CA ALA A 225 -39.98 0.13 5.37
C ALA A 225 -39.63 0.98 6.60
N LEU A 226 -38.89 0.45 7.57
CA LEU A 226 -38.45 1.20 8.76
C LEU A 226 -37.54 2.37 8.37
N GLU A 227 -36.58 2.16 7.47
CA GLU A 227 -35.74 3.26 6.96
C GLU A 227 -36.58 4.34 6.26
N TYR A 228 -37.58 3.95 5.47
CA TYR A 228 -38.49 4.90 4.84
C TYR A 228 -39.41 5.60 5.84
N GLU A 229 -39.77 4.99 6.97
CA GLU A 229 -40.51 5.64 8.06
C GLU A 229 -39.65 6.70 8.77
N GLU A 230 -38.40 6.37 9.14
CA GLU A 230 -37.41 7.33 9.66
C GLU A 230 -37.24 8.53 8.69
N MET A 231 -37.18 8.26 7.38
CA MET A 231 -37.12 9.30 6.35
C MET A 231 -38.35 10.20 6.26
N LEU A 232 -39.51 9.79 6.80
CA LEU A 232 -40.71 10.63 6.90
C LEU A 232 -40.72 11.51 8.16
N GLU A 233 -39.91 11.19 9.18
CA GLU A 233 -39.69 12.07 10.34
C GLU A 233 -38.63 13.16 10.03
N MET A 234 -37.74 12.92 9.06
CA MET A 234 -36.77 13.90 8.59
C MET A 234 -37.44 15.16 8.01
N LYS A 235 -37.02 16.34 8.49
CA LYS A 235 -37.45 17.65 7.98
C LYS A 235 -37.01 17.86 6.53
N THR A 236 -37.86 17.45 5.59
CA THR A 236 -37.63 17.52 4.13
C THR A 236 -38.70 18.35 3.43
N PRO A 237 -38.46 18.87 2.21
CA PRO A 237 -39.49 19.59 1.45
C PRO A 237 -40.68 18.67 1.11
N PRO A 238 -41.94 19.16 1.08
CA PRO A 238 -43.13 18.34 0.84
C PRO A 238 -43.04 17.46 -0.41
N THR A 239 -42.47 17.98 -1.51
CA THR A 239 -42.24 17.19 -2.74
C THR A 239 -41.37 15.96 -2.49
N ARG A 240 -40.33 16.06 -1.65
CA ARG A 240 -39.43 14.94 -1.33
C ARG A 240 -40.13 13.95 -0.40
N TRP A 241 -40.72 14.45 0.69
CA TRP A 241 -41.49 13.66 1.66
C TRP A 241 -42.60 12.86 0.97
N GLY A 242 -43.38 13.50 0.10
CA GLY A 242 -44.48 12.87 -0.64
C GLY A 242 -44.01 11.76 -1.58
N TRP A 243 -42.83 11.87 -2.19
CA TRP A 243 -42.27 10.77 -3.00
C TRP A 243 -41.78 9.60 -2.15
N THR A 244 -41.15 9.84 -1.00
CA THR A 244 -40.81 8.79 -0.02
C THR A 244 -42.06 8.07 0.47
N ALA A 245 -43.09 8.82 0.86
CA ALA A 245 -44.36 8.27 1.35
C ALA A 245 -45.10 7.50 0.25
N ILE A 246 -45.11 7.97 -1.00
CA ILE A 246 -45.65 7.23 -2.16
C ILE A 246 -44.88 5.95 -2.43
N HIS A 247 -43.58 5.89 -2.15
CA HIS A 247 -42.77 4.69 -2.28
C HIS A 247 -43.12 3.67 -1.19
N LEU A 248 -43.11 4.11 0.07
CA LEU A 248 -43.53 3.32 1.24
C LEU A 248 -44.98 2.80 1.13
N CYS A 249 -45.90 3.56 0.53
CA CYS A 249 -47.25 3.08 0.19
C CYS A 249 -47.23 1.84 -0.72
N ASN A 250 -46.31 1.77 -1.70
CA ASN A 250 -46.19 0.62 -2.61
C ASN A 250 -45.57 -0.58 -1.88
N LEU A 251 -44.62 -0.33 -1.00
CA LEU A 251 -43.97 -1.35 -0.18
C LEU A 251 -44.98 -2.00 0.77
N TYR A 252 -45.81 -1.18 1.45
CA TYR A 252 -46.88 -1.65 2.32
C TYR A 252 -47.96 -2.46 1.57
N SER A 253 -48.54 -1.91 0.50
CA SER A 253 -49.60 -2.59 -0.26
C SER A 253 -49.13 -3.70 -1.21
N GLY A 254 -47.82 -3.86 -1.45
CA GLY A 254 -47.29 -4.80 -2.44
C GLY A 254 -46.31 -5.86 -1.93
N LYS A 255 -45.56 -5.59 -0.84
CA LYS A 255 -44.54 -6.52 -0.30
C LYS A 255 -44.75 -6.92 1.16
N LEU A 256 -45.49 -6.11 1.92
CA LEU A 256 -45.76 -6.33 3.35
C LEU A 256 -47.20 -6.73 3.65
N ASP A 257 -48.06 -6.75 2.63
CA ASP A 257 -49.48 -7.11 2.72
C ASP A 257 -50.26 -6.31 3.79
N ASP A 258 -49.92 -5.01 3.91
CA ASP A 258 -50.56 -4.06 4.82
C ASP A 258 -51.26 -2.94 4.01
N PRO A 259 -52.42 -3.25 3.37
CA PRO A 259 -53.15 -2.29 2.55
C PRO A 259 -53.78 -1.17 3.38
N ASP A 260 -54.11 -1.41 4.65
CA ASP A 260 -54.71 -0.41 5.54
C ASP A 260 -53.71 0.71 5.88
N ARG A 261 -52.47 0.35 6.25
CA ARG A 261 -51.42 1.34 6.51
C ARG A 261 -50.97 2.04 5.23
N ALA A 262 -50.95 1.33 4.10
CA ALA A 262 -50.74 1.95 2.79
C ALA A 262 -51.84 2.98 2.47
N LEU A 263 -53.12 2.67 2.71
CA LEU A 263 -54.24 3.58 2.48
C LEU A 263 -54.22 4.79 3.43
N ALA A 264 -53.87 4.59 4.70
CA ALA A 264 -53.70 5.66 5.68
C ALA A 264 -52.58 6.64 5.25
N LEU A 265 -51.41 6.11 4.86
CA LEU A 265 -50.29 6.92 4.38
C LEU A 265 -50.62 7.62 3.04
N LEU A 266 -51.34 6.95 2.14
CA LEU A 266 -51.78 7.54 0.87
C LEU A 266 -52.73 8.73 1.08
N LYS A 267 -53.65 8.62 2.05
CA LYS A 267 -54.52 9.73 2.48
C LYS A 267 -53.71 10.91 3.03
N ARG A 268 -52.69 10.63 3.85
CA ARG A 268 -51.74 11.66 4.34
C ARG A 268 -51.02 12.39 3.20
N VAL A 269 -50.51 11.68 2.19
CA VAL A 269 -49.85 12.35 1.03
C VAL A 269 -50.82 13.24 0.25
N ALA A 270 -52.08 12.82 0.09
CA ALA A 270 -53.09 13.60 -0.62
C ALA A 270 -53.40 14.95 0.07
N SER A 271 -53.29 15.02 1.41
CA SER A 271 -53.50 16.23 2.21
C SER A 271 -52.22 17.04 2.47
N GLU A 272 -51.16 16.40 2.98
CA GLU A 272 -49.93 17.07 3.45
C GLU A 272 -49.05 17.58 2.30
N CYS A 273 -49.22 17.05 1.09
CA CYS A 273 -48.45 17.43 -0.10
C CYS A 273 -49.38 17.84 -1.25
N SER A 274 -50.51 18.47 -0.93
CA SER A 274 -51.64 18.66 -1.85
C SER A 274 -51.32 19.46 -3.13
N ASP A 275 -50.33 20.35 -3.07
CA ASP A 275 -49.78 21.17 -4.15
C ASP A 275 -48.73 20.45 -5.02
N THR A 276 -48.27 19.27 -4.60
CA THR A 276 -47.20 18.52 -5.26
C THR A 276 -47.71 17.48 -6.27
N THR A 277 -46.83 17.03 -7.16
CA THR A 277 -47.08 15.89 -8.06
C THR A 277 -47.28 14.57 -7.31
N ALA A 278 -46.69 14.40 -6.12
CA ALA A 278 -46.92 13.25 -5.26
C ALA A 278 -48.34 13.27 -4.65
N GLY A 279 -48.81 14.45 -4.20
CA GLY A 279 -50.18 14.64 -3.71
C GLY A 279 -51.24 14.44 -4.79
N GLN A 280 -50.99 14.89 -6.02
CA GLN A 280 -51.86 14.57 -7.15
C GLN A 280 -51.90 13.05 -7.41
N LYS A 281 -50.74 12.39 -7.50
CA LYS A 281 -50.65 10.93 -7.66
C LYS A 281 -51.34 10.16 -6.51
N ALA A 282 -51.38 10.72 -5.30
CA ALA A 282 -52.12 10.17 -4.18
C ALA A 282 -53.65 10.28 -4.40
N ARG A 283 -54.15 11.46 -4.77
CA ARG A 283 -55.57 11.68 -5.13
C ARG A 283 -56.02 10.78 -6.30
N ASP A 284 -55.21 10.69 -7.35
CA ASP A 284 -55.47 9.85 -8.53
C ASP A 284 -55.53 8.35 -8.22
N ARG A 285 -54.93 7.92 -7.10
CA ARG A 285 -55.02 6.55 -6.58
C ARG A 285 -56.24 6.37 -5.69
N LEU A 286 -56.51 7.30 -4.77
CA LEU A 286 -57.68 7.25 -3.90
C LEU A 286 -58.98 7.23 -4.72
N ALA A 287 -59.12 8.12 -5.70
CA ALA A 287 -60.29 8.17 -6.60
C ALA A 287 -60.49 6.90 -7.47
N LYS A 288 -59.51 6.00 -7.54
CA LYS A 288 -59.63 4.67 -8.17
C LYS A 288 -59.99 3.55 -7.20
N ILE A 289 -59.71 3.76 -5.91
CA ILE A 289 -60.13 2.88 -4.81
C ILE A 289 -61.59 3.18 -4.47
N ASP A 290 -61.97 4.46 -4.41
CA ASP A 290 -63.33 4.92 -4.12
C ASP A 290 -64.35 4.65 -5.27
N ALA A 291 -63.88 4.11 -6.40
CA ALA A 291 -64.66 3.87 -7.62
C ALA A 291 -64.63 2.40 -8.11
N GLY A 292 -64.12 1.48 -7.28
CA GLY A 292 -64.01 0.03 -7.56
C GLY A 292 -64.88 -0.81 -6.64
#